data_AF-A0A354WBC9-F1
#
_entry.id   AF-A0A354WBC9-F1
#
_cell.length_a   1.000
_cell.length_b   1.000
_cell.length_c   1.000
_cell.angle_alpha   90.00
_cell.angle_beta   90.00
_cell.angle_gamma   90.00
#
_symmetry.space_group_name_H-M   'P 1'
#
loop_
_entity.id
_entity.type
_entity.pdbx_description
1 polymer ?
#
loop_
_entity_poly.entity_id
_entity_poly.type
_entity_poly.pdbx_seq_one_letter_code
_entity_poly.pdbx_strand_id
1 'polypeptide(L)' 'DENDFANYCDYIHYNPVKHGLCQSPEQWQFSTFHQFVAKGIYPQDWGKNPIPDLPNSQDYE' A
#
# COMPACT_ATOMS: atom_id res chain seq x y z
N ASP A 1 -5.80 -16.64 3.85
CA ASP A 1 -5.19 -16.54 5.19
C ASP A 1 -4.82 -15.11 5.55
N GLU A 2 -4.45 -14.83 6.81
CA GLU A 2 -4.12 -13.47 7.28
C GLU A 2 -2.98 -12.83 6.47
N ASN A 3 -2.02 -13.64 6.01
CA ASN A 3 -0.96 -13.20 5.10
C ASN A 3 -1.50 -12.73 3.75
N ASP A 4 -2.50 -13.40 3.19
CA ASP A 4 -3.12 -12.96 1.95
C ASP A 4 -3.77 -11.61 2.15
N PHE A 5 -4.51 -11.42 3.26
CA PHE A 5 -5.15 -10.15 3.58
C PHE A 5 -4.15 -9.00 3.70
N ALA A 6 -3.00 -9.23 4.35
CA ALA A 6 -1.93 -8.23 4.42
C ALA A 6 -1.38 -7.89 3.03
N ASN A 7 -1.13 -8.90 2.20
CA ASN A 7 -0.67 -8.74 0.81
C ASN A 7 -1.68 -7.96 -0.06
N TYR A 8 -2.98 -8.23 0.09
CA TYR A 8 -4.05 -7.45 -0.56
C TYR A 8 -4.04 -5.99 -0.11
N CYS A 9 -3.89 -5.73 1.20
CA CYS A 9 -3.82 -4.37 1.72
C CYS A 9 -2.61 -3.61 1.15
N ASP A 10 -1.45 -4.25 1.12
CA ASP A 10 -0.23 -3.67 0.57
C ASP A 10 -0.41 -3.34 -0.92
N TYR A 11 -0.98 -4.26 -1.70
CA TYR A 11 -1.28 -4.00 -3.10
C TYR A 11 -2.20 -2.77 -3.29
N ILE A 12 -3.33 -2.73 -2.59
CA ILE A 12 -4.33 -1.65 -2.73
C ILE A 12 -3.74 -0.30 -2.31
N HIS A 13 -2.99 -0.25 -1.22
CA HIS A 13 -2.42 1.00 -0.71
C HIS A 13 -1.23 1.49 -1.55
N TYR A 14 -0.51 0.61 -2.24
CA TYR A 14 0.54 1.00 -3.18
C TYR A 14 0.02 1.31 -4.59
N ASN A 15 -1.19 0.88 -4.93
CA ASN A 15 -1.76 1.02 -6.27
C ASN A 15 -1.69 2.45 -6.86
N PRO A 16 -1.94 3.54 -6.10
CA PRO A 16 -1.80 4.90 -6.60
C PRO A 16 -0.37 5.24 -7.07
N VAL A 17 0.65 4.71 -6.39
CA VAL A 17 2.06 4.88 -6.76
C VAL A 17 2.37 4.06 -8.01
N LYS A 18 1.91 2.80 -8.05
CA LYS A 18 2.06 1.92 -9.23
C LYS A 18 1.47 2.54 -10.50
N HIS A 19 0.34 3.24 -10.39
CA HIS A 19 -0.30 3.93 -11.51
C HIS A 19 0.20 5.37 -11.75
N GLY A 20 1.20 5.83 -11.00
CA GLY A 20 1.81 7.15 -11.18
C GLY A 20 0.90 8.32 -10.76
N LEU A 21 -0.12 8.08 -9.95
CA LEU A 21 -1.03 9.11 -9.44
C LEU A 21 -0.41 9.94 -8.32
N CYS A 22 0.57 9.39 -7.60
CA CYS A 22 1.36 10.06 -6.57
C CYS A 22 2.77 9.46 -6.47
N GLN A 23 3.67 10.15 -5.75
CA GLN A 23 5.04 9.65 -5.53
C GLN A 23 5.16 8.70 -4.33
N SER A 24 4.17 8.70 -3.44
CA SER A 24 4.12 7.80 -2.28
C SER A 24 2.69 7.61 -1.76
N PRO A 25 2.39 6.51 -1.04
CA PRO A 25 1.04 6.22 -0.54
C PRO A 25 0.51 7.31 0.42
N GLU A 26 1.39 7.93 1.21
CA GLU A 26 1.00 9.01 2.14
C GLU A 26 0.43 10.25 1.44
N GLN A 27 0.82 10.51 0.18
CA GLN A 27 0.35 11.66 -0.60
C GLN A 27 -1.05 11.43 -1.18
N TRP A 28 -1.52 10.18 -1.18
CA TRP A 28 -2.81 9.83 -1.77
C TRP A 28 -3.94 9.92 -0.75
N GLN A 29 -4.59 11.09 -0.66
CA GLN A 29 -5.64 11.40 0.33
C GLN A 29 -6.90 10.51 0.25
N PHE A 30 -7.14 9.83 -0.89
CA PHE A 30 -8.33 9.01 -1.13
C PHE A 30 -8.07 7.53 -0.87
N SER A 31 -7.49 7.22 0.28
CA SER A 31 -7.12 5.86 0.68
C SER A 31 -7.26 5.64 2.18
N THR A 32 -7.48 4.38 2.56
CA THR A 32 -7.44 3.94 3.97
C THR A 32 -6.03 3.87 4.56
N PHE A 33 -5.00 4.15 3.76
CA PHE A 33 -3.60 4.16 4.19
C PHE A 33 -3.37 5.00 5.45
N HIS A 34 -3.92 6.23 5.53
CA HIS A 34 -3.73 7.09 6.70
C HIS A 34 -4.34 6.50 7.98
N GLN A 35 -5.42 5.73 7.87
CA GLN A 35 -6.00 5.01 9.00
C GLN A 35 -5.10 3.85 9.45
N PHE A 36 -4.44 3.18 8.50
CA PHE A 36 -3.50 2.10 8.80
C PHE A 36 -2.25 2.64 9.49
N VAL A 37 -1.75 3.82 9.06
CA VAL A 37 -0.67 4.54 9.76
C VAL A 37 -1.11 4.95 11.18
N ALA A 38 -2.30 5.54 11.33
CA ALA A 38 -2.81 5.94 12.64
C ALA A 38 -3.02 4.77 13.62
N LYS A 39 -3.29 3.57 13.10
CA LYS A 39 -3.40 2.32 13.88
C LYS A 39 -2.05 1.62 14.11
N GLY A 40 -0.95 2.14 13.57
CA GLY A 40 0.38 1.54 13.68
C GLY A 40 0.55 0.27 12.84
N ILE A 41 -0.33 0.01 11.87
CA ILE A 41 -0.24 -1.13 10.94
C ILE A 41 0.84 -0.85 9.90
N TYR A 42 0.91 0.39 9.42
CA TYR A 42 1.99 0.83 8.54
C TYR A 42 2.86 1.90 9.19
N PRO A 43 4.16 1.92 8.87
CA PRO A 43 4.98 3.09 9.11
C PRO A 43 4.57 4.24 8.17
N GLN A 44 4.79 5.48 8.60
CA GLN A 44 4.40 6.66 7.84
C GLN A 44 5.10 6.75 6.47
N ASP A 45 6.32 6.24 6.39
CA ASP A 45 7.17 6.21 5.19
C ASP A 45 7.05 4.91 4.39
N TRP A 46 6.06 4.06 4.69
CA TRP A 46 5.78 2.86 3.93
C TRP A 46 5.57 3.17 2.44
N GLY A 47 6.23 2.42 1.56
CA GLY A 47 6.13 2.63 0.11
C GLY A 47 6.98 3.77 -0.46
N LYS A 48 7.85 4.42 0.34
CA LYS A 48 8.82 5.41 -0.17
C LYS A 48 10.14 4.79 -0.60
N ASN A 49 10.77 4.03 0.29
CA ASN A 49 12.00 3.29 0.01
C ASN A 49 12.34 2.36 1.20
N PRO A 50 12.54 1.04 1.02
CA PRO A 50 12.37 0.30 -0.23
C PRO A 50 10.90 0.24 -0.68
N ILE A 51 10.71 -0.03 -1.97
CA ILE A 51 9.39 -0.40 -2.50
C ILE A 51 8.98 -1.72 -1.83
N PRO A 52 7.74 -1.84 -1.29
CA PRO A 52 7.27 -3.08 -0.70
C PRO A 52 7.32 -4.22 -1.72
N ASP A 53 7.61 -5.43 -1.24
CA ASP A 53 7.55 -6.64 -2.05
C ASP A 53 6.08 -6.95 -2.33
N LEU A 54 5.58 -6.41 -3.45
CA LEU A 54 4.19 -6.55 -3.81
C LEU A 54 3.99 -7.85 -4.58
N PRO A 55 2.93 -8.58 -4.25
CA PRO A 55 2.56 -9.78 -4.98
C PRO A 55 2.13 -9.42 -6.41
N ASN A 56 2.25 -10.38 -7.33
CA ASN A 56 2.11 -10.12 -8.76
C ASN A 56 0.66 -9.73 -9.06
N SER A 57 0.41 -8.65 -9.83
CA SER A 57 -0.97 -8.16 -10.03
C SER A 57 -1.91 -9.17 -10.68
N GLN A 58 -1.38 -10.18 -11.35
CA GLN A 58 -2.18 -11.28 -11.91
C GLN A 58 -2.87 -12.12 -10.82
N ASP A 59 -2.40 -12.06 -9.58
CA ASP A 59 -3.01 -12.72 -8.43
C ASP A 59 -4.18 -11.90 -7.82
N TYR A 60 -4.43 -10.69 -8.35
CA TYR A 60 -5.36 -9.69 -7.78
C TYR A 60 -6.37 -9.11 -8.79
N GLU A 61 -6.46 -9.67 -10.01
CA GLU A 61 -7.49 -9.34 -11.02
C GLU A 61 -8.77 -10.17 -10.86
#